data_AF-H8Z062-F1
#
_entry.id   AF-H8Z062-F1
#
_cell.length_a   1.000
_cell.length_b   1.000
_cell.length_c   1.000
_cell.angle_alpha   90.00
_cell.angle_beta   90.00
_cell.angle_gamma   90.00
#
_symmetry.space_group_name_H-M   'P 1'
#
loop_
_entity.id
_entity.type
_entity.pdbx_description
1 polymer ?
#
loop_
_entity_poly.entity_id
_entity_poly.type
_entity_poly.pdbx_seq_one_letter_code
_entity_poly.pdbx_strand_id
1 'polypeptide(L)'
;MRFILILIATLWGLGALLAFALTARKSAEAKATAAYFGFWPAAAFLLYVSQPTPLWIAVPVVFGFIPWFLSGPHLWMVLYYPHSARPDEIAGIPKAYWAWGGLASVLLGALAEVLLRP
;
A
#
# COMPACT_ATOMS: atom_id res chain seq x y z
N MET A 1 -14.87 19.29 -9.06
CA MET A 1 -13.78 18.74 -8.23
C MET A 1 -14.29 17.87 -7.08
N ARG A 2 -15.15 18.37 -6.16
CA ARG A 2 -15.66 17.58 -5.03
C ARG A 2 -16.34 16.25 -5.41
N PHE A 3 -17.21 16.25 -6.42
CA PHE A 3 -17.87 15.02 -6.91
C PHE A 3 -16.89 13.99 -7.50
N ILE A 4 -15.83 14.44 -8.16
CA ILE A 4 -14.79 13.55 -8.72
C ILE A 4 -14.04 12.84 -7.59
N LEU A 5 -13.65 13.58 -6.55
CA LEU A 5 -12.98 13.00 -5.38
C LEU A 5 -13.87 12.00 -4.63
N ILE A 6 -15.16 12.33 -4.46
CA ILE A 6 -16.13 11.41 -3.85
C ILE A 6 -16.26 10.13 -4.67
N LEU A 7 -16.35 10.25 -6.00
CA LEU A 7 -16.43 9.10 -6.90
C LEU A 7 -15.16 8.23 -6.80
N ILE A 8 -13.98 8.82 -6.85
CA ILE A 8 -12.70 8.10 -6.71
C ILE A 8 -12.64 7.36 -5.38
N ALA A 9 -12.94 8.04 -4.27
CA ALA A 9 -12.93 7.42 -2.94
C ALA A 9 -13.96 6.29 -2.81
N THR A 10 -15.15 6.46 -3.40
CA THR A 10 -16.20 5.44 -3.39
C THR A 10 -15.80 4.21 -4.22
N LEU A 11 -15.33 4.42 -5.45
CA LEU A 11 -14.86 3.35 -6.33
C LEU A 11 -13.71 2.57 -5.69
N TRP A 12 -12.79 3.29 -5.04
CA TRP A 12 -11.72 2.66 -4.31
C TRP A 12 -12.22 1.86 -3.11
N GLY A 13 -13.11 2.42 -2.28
CA GLY A 13 -13.68 1.72 -1.12
C GLY A 13 -14.42 0.44 -1.53
N LEU A 14 -15.19 0.51 -2.62
CA LEU A 14 -15.81 -0.67 -3.22
C LEU A 14 -14.76 -1.68 -3.71
N GLY A 15 -13.70 -1.21 -4.37
CA GLY A 15 -12.58 -2.06 -4.79
C GLY A 15 -11.88 -2.77 -3.63
N ALA A 16 -11.67 -2.09 -2.50
CA ALA A 16 -11.08 -2.67 -1.29
C ALA A 16 -11.99 -3.72 -0.64
N LEU A 17 -13.29 -3.44 -0.53
CA LEU A 17 -14.28 -4.40 -0.02
C LEU A 17 -14.36 -5.64 -0.92
N LEU A 18 -14.40 -5.45 -2.24
CA LEU A 18 -14.38 -6.54 -3.21
C LEU A 18 -13.09 -7.34 -3.12
N ALA A 19 -11.93 -6.69 -3.06
CA ALA A 19 -10.63 -7.34 -2.89
C ALA A 19 -10.60 -8.23 -1.64
N PHE A 20 -11.14 -7.74 -0.51
CA PHE A 20 -11.23 -8.51 0.72
C PHE A 20 -12.18 -9.72 0.59
N ALA A 21 -13.37 -9.50 0.03
CA ALA A 21 -14.35 -10.58 -0.18
C ALA A 21 -13.81 -11.68 -1.10
N LEU A 22 -13.18 -11.30 -2.21
CA LEU A 22 -12.63 -12.24 -3.21
C LEU A 22 -11.41 -13.02 -2.70
N THR A 23 -10.71 -12.50 -1.69
CA THR A 23 -9.51 -13.14 -1.12
C THR A 23 -9.75 -13.93 0.16
N ALA A 24 -10.95 -13.92 0.74
CA ALA A 24 -11.26 -14.55 2.03
C ALA A 24 -10.81 -16.03 2.13
N ARG A 25 -10.94 -16.79 1.03
CA ARG A 25 -10.55 -18.21 0.93
C ARG A 25 -9.34 -18.44 0.01
N LYS A 26 -8.55 -17.41 -0.27
CA LYS A 26 -7.39 -17.46 -1.16
C LYS A 26 -6.07 -17.53 -0.38
N SER A 27 -4.95 -17.58 -1.11
CA SER A 27 -3.59 -17.64 -0.56
C SER A 27 -3.29 -16.49 0.41
N ALA A 28 -2.31 -16.69 1.29
CA ALA A 28 -1.86 -15.65 2.23
C ALA A 28 -1.36 -14.39 1.51
N GLU A 29 -0.67 -14.56 0.38
CA GLU A 29 -0.25 -13.44 -0.47
C GLU A 29 -1.43 -12.66 -1.04
N ALA A 30 -2.48 -13.34 -1.54
CA ALA A 30 -3.65 -12.66 -2.08
C ALA A 30 -4.30 -11.78 -1.00
N LYS A 31 -4.43 -12.31 0.22
CA LYS A 31 -4.93 -11.55 1.38
C LYS A 31 -4.03 -10.38 1.74
N ALA A 32 -2.72 -10.59 1.77
CA ALA A 32 -1.75 -9.52 2.06
C ALA A 32 -1.78 -8.41 1.00
N THR A 33 -1.89 -8.79 -0.28
CA THR A 33 -1.98 -7.85 -1.40
C THR A 33 -3.30 -7.07 -1.36
N ALA A 34 -4.43 -7.74 -1.08
CA ALA A 34 -5.72 -7.08 -0.90
C ALA A 34 -5.73 -6.12 0.30
N ALA A 35 -5.14 -6.54 1.43
CA ALA A 35 -4.97 -5.68 2.60
C ALA A 35 -4.11 -4.45 2.27
N TYR A 36 -3.01 -4.64 1.55
CA TYR A 36 -2.13 -3.56 1.13
C TYR A 36 -2.82 -2.58 0.15
N PHE A 37 -3.57 -3.09 -0.83
CA PHE A 37 -4.39 -2.29 -1.75
C PHE A 37 -5.42 -1.41 -0.99
N GLY A 38 -6.03 -1.98 0.04
CA GLY A 38 -7.01 -1.33 0.93
C GLY A 38 -6.39 -0.40 1.99
N PHE A 39 -5.15 -0.66 2.43
CA PHE A 39 -4.52 0.11 3.49
C PHE A 39 -3.94 1.43 2.98
N TRP A 40 -3.33 1.44 1.79
CA TRP A 40 -2.47 2.55 1.39
C TRP A 40 -3.18 3.91 1.28
N PRO A 41 -4.37 4.02 0.67
CA PRO A 41 -5.08 5.30 0.62
C PRO A 41 -5.58 5.76 1.98
N ALA A 42 -5.89 4.84 2.90
CA ALA A 42 -6.17 5.20 4.28
C ALA A 42 -4.92 5.78 4.96
N ALA A 43 -3.74 5.18 4.75
CA ALA A 43 -2.48 5.71 5.24
C ALA A 43 -2.20 7.12 4.67
N ALA A 44 -2.40 7.31 3.35
CA ALA A 44 -2.24 8.62 2.71
C ALA A 44 -3.21 9.68 3.27
N PHE A 45 -4.47 9.31 3.51
CA PHE A 45 -5.46 10.19 4.13
C PHE A 45 -5.07 10.54 5.57
N LEU A 46 -4.63 9.57 6.36
CA LEU A 46 -4.15 9.79 7.73
C LEU A 46 -2.98 10.77 7.76
N LEU A 47 -2.03 10.66 6.82
CA LEU A 47 -0.94 11.63 6.70
C LEU A 47 -1.43 13.03 6.37
N TYR A 48 -2.42 13.14 5.46
CA TYR A 48 -2.98 14.43 5.10
C TYR A 48 -3.65 15.13 6.29
N VAL A 49 -4.38 14.40 7.12
CA VAL A 49 -5.06 15.00 8.29
C VAL A 49 -4.15 15.18 9.51
N SER A 50 -3.00 14.49 9.56
CA SER A 50 -2.04 14.53 10.68
C SER A 50 -0.87 15.50 10.41
N GLN A 51 -1.13 16.61 9.73
CA GLN A 51 -0.12 17.62 9.44
C GLN A 51 0.18 18.47 10.70
N PRO A 52 1.46 18.80 11.00
CA PRO A 52 2.66 18.37 10.29
C PRO A 52 3.03 16.91 10.60
N THR A 53 3.24 16.11 9.55
CA THR A 53 3.67 14.72 9.71
C THR A 53 5.20 14.63 9.77
N PRO A 54 5.77 13.83 10.70
CA PRO A 54 7.20 13.51 10.68
C PRO A 54 7.63 12.83 9.36
N LEU A 55 8.77 13.25 8.80
CA LEU A 55 9.30 12.75 7.53
C LEU A 55 9.68 11.28 7.60
N TRP A 56 10.09 10.76 8.76
CA TRP A 56 10.32 9.32 8.97
C TRP A 56 9.05 8.46 8.84
N ILE A 57 7.86 9.07 8.88
CA ILE A 57 6.57 8.42 8.55
C ILE A 57 6.16 8.76 7.12
N ALA A 58 6.27 10.03 6.72
CA ALA A 58 5.80 10.49 5.41
C ALA A 58 6.57 9.82 4.26
N VAL A 59 7.90 9.69 4.38
CA VAL A 59 8.76 9.12 3.33
C VAL A 59 8.40 7.65 3.02
N PRO A 60 8.29 6.73 4.00
CA PRO A 60 7.81 5.37 3.74
C PRO A 60 6.44 5.31 3.04
N VAL A 61 5.50 6.18 3.43
CA VAL A 61 4.15 6.21 2.85
C VAL A 61 4.15 6.77 1.41
N VAL A 62 5.11 7.63 1.06
CA VAL A 62 5.29 8.05 -0.33
C VAL A 62 5.89 6.92 -1.16
N PHE A 63 6.93 6.24 -0.66
CA PHE A 63 7.59 5.18 -1.43
C PHE A 63 6.72 3.95 -1.66
N GLY A 64 5.95 3.54 -0.67
CA GLY A 64 4.98 2.47 -0.87
C GLY A 64 3.77 2.89 -1.72
N PHE A 65 3.70 4.10 -2.29
CA PHE A 65 2.67 4.40 -3.29
C PHE A 65 2.90 3.64 -4.60
N ILE A 66 4.17 3.42 -4.97
CA ILE A 66 4.52 2.76 -6.23
C ILE A 66 4.02 1.31 -6.25
N PRO A 67 4.33 0.46 -5.25
CA PRO A 67 3.80 -0.90 -5.24
C PRO A 67 2.30 -0.94 -5.04
N TRP A 68 1.69 0.07 -4.39
CA TRP A 68 0.24 0.13 -4.22
C TRP A 68 -0.44 0.23 -5.58
N PHE A 69 0.08 1.05 -6.48
CA PHE A 69 -0.43 1.16 -7.85
C PHE A 69 -0.38 -0.19 -8.60
N LEU A 70 0.67 -0.99 -8.36
CA LEU A 70 0.85 -2.32 -8.97
C LEU A 70 0.06 -3.44 -8.25
N SER A 71 -0.39 -3.21 -7.03
CA SER A 71 -1.05 -4.24 -6.21
C SER A 71 -2.41 -4.68 -6.76
N GLY A 72 -3.14 -3.78 -7.44
CA GLY A 72 -4.43 -4.11 -8.08
C GLY A 72 -4.27 -5.11 -9.23
N PRO A 73 -3.48 -4.80 -10.27
CA PRO A 73 -3.16 -5.74 -11.35
C PRO A 73 -2.57 -7.07 -10.86
N HIS A 74 -1.67 -7.02 -9.88
CA HIS A 74 -1.11 -8.24 -9.28
C HIS A 74 -2.18 -9.08 -8.59
N LEU A 75 -3.04 -8.44 -7.79
CA LEU A 75 -4.13 -9.12 -7.11
C LEU A 75 -5.08 -9.77 -8.11
N TRP A 76 -5.40 -9.09 -9.21
CA TRP A 76 -6.19 -9.67 -10.30
C TRP A 76 -5.52 -10.92 -10.86
N MET A 77 -4.23 -10.86 -11.17
CA MET A 77 -3.48 -12.03 -11.65
C MET A 77 -3.59 -13.21 -10.69
N VAL A 78 -3.34 -13.01 -9.40
CA VAL A 78 -3.37 -14.08 -8.39
C VAL A 78 -4.80 -14.63 -8.16
N LEU A 79 -5.83 -13.81 -8.34
CA LEU A 79 -7.22 -14.25 -8.25
C LEU A 79 -7.61 -15.18 -9.41
N TYR A 80 -7.19 -14.87 -10.64
CA TYR A 80 -7.48 -15.65 -11.85
C TYR A 80 -6.54 -16.84 -12.05
N TYR A 81 -5.29 -16.70 -11.64
CA TYR A 81 -4.23 -17.70 -11.78
C TYR A 81 -3.63 -18.01 -10.39
N PRO A 82 -4.30 -18.85 -9.58
CA PRO A 82 -3.87 -19.11 -8.21
C PRO A 82 -2.47 -19.73 -8.08
N HIS A 83 -2.00 -20.41 -9.12
CA HIS A 83 -0.66 -21.01 -9.18
C HIS A 83 0.46 -19.97 -9.30
N SER A 84 0.13 -18.73 -9.66
CA SER A 84 1.08 -17.61 -9.68
C SER A 84 1.35 -17.06 -8.28
N ALA A 85 0.60 -17.49 -7.26
CA ALA A 85 0.78 -17.03 -5.90
C ALA A 85 2.08 -17.56 -5.27
N ARG A 86 2.82 -16.69 -4.60
CA ARG A 86 4.05 -16.99 -3.86
C ARG A 86 3.93 -16.59 -2.39
N PRO A 87 4.18 -17.51 -1.44
CA PRO A 87 3.94 -17.28 -0.02
C PRO A 87 4.85 -16.22 0.60
N ASP A 88 5.97 -15.91 -0.04
CA ASP A 88 6.99 -14.95 0.40
C ASP A 88 6.88 -13.59 -0.30
N GLU A 89 5.81 -13.35 -1.08
CA GLU A 89 5.59 -12.08 -1.78
C GLU A 89 4.37 -11.31 -1.20
N ILE A 90 4.34 -10.01 -1.46
CA ILE A 90 3.19 -9.11 -1.28
C ILE A 90 3.19 -8.16 -2.48
N ALA A 91 2.07 -8.11 -3.21
CA ALA A 91 1.98 -7.35 -4.47
C ALA A 91 3.08 -7.69 -5.50
N GLY A 92 3.49 -8.96 -5.57
CA GLY A 92 4.55 -9.43 -6.47
C GLY A 92 5.96 -9.00 -6.07
N ILE A 93 6.13 -8.46 -4.86
CA ILE A 93 7.41 -8.04 -4.32
C ILE A 93 7.77 -8.96 -3.14
N PRO A 94 8.98 -9.55 -3.11
CA PRO A 94 9.37 -10.41 -2.00
C PRO A 94 9.40 -9.65 -0.67
N LYS A 95 8.98 -10.30 0.40
CA LYS A 95 8.92 -9.74 1.77
C LYS A 95 10.26 -9.21 2.26
N ALA A 96 11.37 -9.78 1.80
CA ALA A 96 12.70 -9.26 2.09
C ALA A 96 12.90 -7.84 1.55
N TYR A 97 12.45 -7.56 0.33
CA TYR A 97 12.50 -6.20 -0.24
C TYR A 97 11.59 -5.24 0.50
N TRP A 98 10.42 -5.69 0.97
CA TRP A 98 9.56 -4.90 1.85
C TRP A 98 10.26 -4.51 3.15
N ALA A 99 10.94 -5.45 3.80
CA ALA A 99 11.66 -5.19 5.04
C ALA A 99 12.82 -4.20 4.85
N TRP A 100 13.70 -4.48 3.88
CA TRP A 100 14.87 -3.63 3.62
C TRP A 100 14.50 -2.26 3.03
N GLY A 101 13.55 -2.22 2.08
CA GLY A 101 13.05 -0.97 1.51
C GLY A 101 12.30 -0.13 2.54
N GLY A 102 11.49 -0.77 3.39
CA GLY A 102 10.83 -0.12 4.51
C GLY A 102 11.82 0.52 5.47
N LEU A 103 12.82 -0.25 5.93
CA LEU A 103 13.88 0.26 6.80
C LEU A 103 14.64 1.42 6.16
N ALA A 104 15.08 1.27 4.90
CA ALA A 104 15.79 2.32 4.17
C ALA A 104 14.95 3.60 4.05
N SER A 105 13.65 3.48 3.79
CA SER A 105 12.75 4.63 3.68
C SER A 105 12.55 5.37 5.02
N VAL A 106 12.47 4.64 6.14
CA VAL A 106 12.38 5.23 7.48
C VAL A 106 13.67 5.96 7.82
N LEU A 107 14.82 5.33 7.58
CA LEU A 107 16.14 5.94 7.82
C LEU A 107 16.34 7.20 6.98
N LEU A 108 15.94 7.16 5.70
CA LEU A 108 15.99 8.33 4.82
C LEU A 108 15.09 9.45 5.33
N GLY A 109 13.87 9.13 5.78
CA GLY A 109 12.97 10.11 6.36
C GLY A 109 13.48 10.69 7.68
N ALA A 110 14.12 9.88 8.53
CA ALA A 110 14.75 10.36 9.76
C ALA A 110 15.92 11.31 9.48
N LEU A 111 16.78 10.95 8.50
CA LEU A 111 17.85 11.83 8.04
C LEU A 111 17.29 13.14 7.47
N ALA A 112 16.24 13.07 6.65
CA ALA A 112 15.59 14.25 6.10
C ALA A 112 14.97 15.14 7.18
N GLU A 113 14.40 14.56 8.25
CA GLU A 113 13.89 15.33 9.39
C GLU A 113 15.01 16.17 10.01
N VAL A 114 16.15 15.55 10.34
CA VAL A 114 17.29 16.24 10.95
C VAL A 114 17.86 17.34 10.05
N LEU A 115 17.90 17.12 8.73
CA LEU A 115 18.52 18.06 7.79
C LEU A 115 17.59 19.21 7.37
N LEU A 116 16.30 18.97 7.26
CA LEU A 116 15.33 19.92 6.69
C LEU A 116 14.45 20.61 7.74
N ARG A 117 14.37 20.05 8.94
CA ARG A 117 13.56 20.55 10.07
C ARG A 117 14.38 20.56 11.37
N PRO A 118 15.46 21.36 11.44
CA PRO A 118 16.30 21.48 12.62
C PRO A 118 15.56 22.11 13.82
#